data_AF-A0A938BJ99-F1
#
_entry.id   AF-A0A938BJ99-F1
#
_cell.length_a   1.000
_cell.length_b   1.000
_cell.length_c   1.000
_cell.angle_alpha   90.00
_cell.angle_beta   90.00
_cell.angle_gamma   90.00
#
_symmetry.space_group_name_H-M   'P 1'
#
loop_
_entity.id
_entity.type
_entity.pdbx_description
1 polymer ?
#
loop_
_entity_poly.entity_id
_entity_poly.type
_entity_poly.pdbx_seq_one_letter_code
_entity_poly.pdbx_strand_id
1 'polypeptide(L)'
;MSLDFDAQSTGWIIFSALAAAALTVLIYRHTTRLLPGRAGWSLVLLRLCSVFLLFFLLCEPATRLVAGRSEPAHVALFVDVSSSMGLSDRLGNRQEAINRFLTGETVQSLQKRYRLETYGFAETIAPLATPLPDSIAPLNAATDIGGALDLAKSRSLTDRLAGVILLTDGNTTVGRDPLRVAASLEIPVFTIGIGDTLELRDIALTDHRANDIAYVDSRIPVEATLRSQGT
;
A
#
# COMPACT_ATOMS: atom_id res chain seq x y z
N MET A 1 -5.22 -26.18 6.95
CA MET A 1 -6.24 -27.26 6.96
C MET A 1 -7.09 -27.05 8.20
N SER A 2 -7.95 -26.01 8.19
CA SER A 2 -9.00 -25.88 9.20
C SER A 2 -10.27 -26.38 8.54
N LEU A 3 -10.81 -27.46 9.10
CA LEU A 3 -12.17 -27.86 8.84
C LEU A 3 -13.00 -27.08 9.85
N ASP A 4 -13.38 -25.86 9.48
CA ASP A 4 -14.31 -25.05 10.28
C ASP A 4 -15.72 -25.61 10.10
N PHE A 5 -15.94 -26.73 10.79
CA PHE A 5 -17.23 -27.30 11.00
C PHE A 5 -17.82 -26.61 12.23
N ASP A 6 -18.88 -25.83 12.03
CA ASP A 6 -19.64 -25.25 13.13
C ASP A 6 -20.11 -26.39 14.05
N ALA A 7 -19.50 -26.48 15.23
CA ALA A 7 -19.45 -27.70 16.05
C ALA A 7 -20.84 -28.20 16.47
N GLN A 8 -21.85 -27.32 16.47
CA GLN A 8 -23.23 -27.70 16.71
C GLN A 8 -23.83 -28.51 15.55
N SER A 9 -23.63 -28.08 14.30
CA SER A 9 -24.23 -28.75 13.13
C SER A 9 -23.68 -30.17 12.93
N THR A 10 -22.39 -30.37 13.17
CA THR A 10 -21.70 -31.65 12.98
C THR A 10 -22.14 -32.68 14.01
N GLY A 11 -22.40 -32.25 15.25
CA GLY A 11 -22.90 -33.13 16.30
C GLY A 11 -24.27 -33.75 15.96
N TRP A 12 -25.20 -32.94 15.44
CA TRP A 12 -26.53 -33.42 15.04
C TRP A 12 -26.51 -34.33 13.82
N ILE A 13 -25.59 -34.08 12.87
CA ILE A 13 -25.41 -34.94 11.69
C ILE A 13 -24.86 -36.31 12.11
N ILE A 14 -23.84 -36.34 12.98
CA ILE A 14 -23.29 -37.60 13.48
C ILE A 14 -24.33 -38.36 14.30
N PHE A 15 -25.06 -37.67 15.18
CA PHE A 15 -26.11 -38.27 16.01
C PHE A 15 -27.24 -38.89 15.17
N SER A 16 -27.73 -38.17 14.15
CA SER A 16 -28.79 -38.67 13.26
C SER A 16 -28.32 -39.85 12.40
N ALA A 17 -27.07 -39.86 11.95
CA ALA A 17 -26.47 -41.01 11.26
C ALA A 17 -26.41 -42.25 12.15
N LEU A 18 -25.96 -42.07 13.39
CA LEU A 18 -25.80 -43.16 14.36
C LEU A 18 -27.17 -43.70 14.80
N ALA A 19 -28.18 -42.83 14.97
CA ALA A 19 -29.56 -43.21 15.24
C ALA A 19 -30.19 -43.97 14.06
N ALA A 20 -29.99 -43.54 12.81
CA ALA A 20 -30.49 -44.23 11.63
C ALA A 20 -29.83 -45.62 11.45
N ALA A 21 -28.53 -45.74 11.71
CA ALA A 21 -27.81 -47.02 11.70
C ALA A 21 -28.31 -47.96 12.80
N ALA A 22 -28.46 -47.47 14.04
CA ALA A 22 -28.98 -48.24 15.15
C ALA A 22 -30.42 -48.72 14.90
N LEU A 23 -31.30 -47.85 14.37
CA LEU A 23 -32.67 -48.19 14.00
C LEU A 23 -32.70 -49.25 12.89
N THR A 24 -31.82 -49.13 11.89
CA THR A 24 -31.68 -50.13 10.82
C THR A 24 -31.29 -51.50 11.40
N VAL A 25 -30.31 -51.55 12.30
CA VAL A 25 -29.88 -52.79 12.95
C VAL A 25 -30.97 -53.37 13.85
N LEU A 26 -31.69 -52.54 14.62
CA LEU A 26 -32.79 -52.98 15.50
C LEU A 26 -33.98 -53.53 14.72
N ILE A 27 -34.47 -52.79 13.71
CA ILE A 27 -35.56 -53.24 12.85
C ILE A 27 -35.17 -54.53 12.13
N TYR A 28 -33.91 -54.64 11.68
CA TYR A 28 -33.46 -55.84 10.98
C TYR A 28 -33.24 -57.02 11.92
N ARG A 29 -32.71 -56.84 13.14
CA ARG A 29 -32.66 -57.90 14.18
C ARG A 29 -34.06 -58.41 14.54
N HIS A 30 -35.08 -57.54 14.48
CA HIS A 30 -36.46 -57.92 14.75
C HIS A 30 -37.13 -58.62 13.54
N THR A 31 -36.82 -58.21 12.32
CA THR A 31 -37.47 -58.69 11.09
C THR A 31 -36.74 -59.87 10.41
N THR A 32 -35.45 -60.11 10.69
CA THR A 32 -34.65 -61.21 10.08
C THR A 32 -34.98 -62.62 10.53
N ARG A 33 -35.98 -62.81 11.37
CA ARG A 33 -36.50 -64.16 11.64
C ARG A 33 -36.99 -64.88 10.37
N LEU A 34 -37.18 -64.17 9.26
CA LEU A 34 -37.70 -64.70 8.00
C LEU A 34 -36.63 -65.18 6.98
N LEU A 35 -35.35 -64.79 7.11
CA LEU A 35 -34.26 -65.18 6.17
C LEU A 35 -32.93 -65.45 6.92
N PRO A 36 -32.72 -66.66 7.47
CA PRO A 36 -31.47 -67.02 8.13
C PRO A 36 -30.36 -67.33 7.10
N GLY A 37 -29.21 -66.67 7.20
CA GLY A 37 -28.01 -67.03 6.42
C GLY A 37 -27.12 -65.86 5.96
N ARG A 38 -26.15 -66.16 5.09
CA ARG A 38 -25.20 -65.19 4.51
C ARG A 38 -25.89 -64.10 3.69
N ALA A 39 -27.04 -64.42 3.08
CA ALA A 39 -27.86 -63.49 2.29
C ALA A 39 -28.58 -62.42 3.16
N GLY A 40 -28.96 -62.75 4.40
CA GLY A 40 -29.51 -61.76 5.33
C GLY A 40 -28.45 -60.74 5.72
N TRP A 41 -27.23 -61.20 6.03
CA TRP A 41 -26.11 -60.33 6.38
C TRP A 41 -25.62 -59.44 5.23
N SER A 42 -25.65 -59.93 3.98
CA SER A 42 -25.28 -59.09 2.82
C SER A 42 -26.27 -57.96 2.58
N LEU A 43 -27.57 -58.18 2.79
CA LEU A 43 -28.59 -57.13 2.69
C LEU A 43 -28.46 -56.07 3.80
N VAL A 44 -28.06 -56.47 5.02
CA VAL A 44 -27.71 -55.51 6.10
C VAL A 44 -26.55 -54.63 5.67
N LEU A 45 -25.48 -55.25 5.18
CA LEU A 45 -24.28 -54.53 4.78
C LEU A 45 -24.56 -53.55 3.65
N LEU A 46 -25.34 -53.98 2.64
CA LEU A 46 -25.74 -53.12 1.53
C LEU A 46 -26.54 -51.91 2.02
N ARG A 47 -27.49 -52.10 2.95
CA ARG A 47 -28.30 -51.00 3.50
C ARG A 47 -27.48 -50.06 4.38
N LEU A 48 -26.57 -50.58 5.21
CA LEU A 48 -25.63 -49.76 5.97
C LEU A 48 -24.74 -48.93 5.04
N CYS A 49 -24.23 -49.53 3.97
CA CYS A 49 -23.48 -48.81 2.94
C CYS A 49 -24.34 -47.72 2.27
N SER A 50 -25.60 -47.99 1.93
CA SER A 50 -26.48 -46.97 1.35
C SER A 50 -26.73 -45.81 2.32
N VAL A 51 -27.04 -46.07 3.59
CA VAL A 51 -27.24 -45.00 4.59
C VAL A 51 -25.95 -44.21 4.80
N PHE A 52 -24.81 -44.90 4.91
CA PHE A 52 -23.50 -44.26 5.00
C PHE A 52 -23.21 -43.37 3.79
N LEU A 53 -23.45 -43.87 2.58
CA LEU A 53 -23.18 -43.14 1.33
C LEU A 53 -24.11 -41.94 1.18
N LEU A 54 -25.36 -42.06 1.61
CA LEU A 54 -26.33 -40.96 1.65
C LEU A 54 -25.88 -39.87 2.62
N PHE A 55 -25.41 -40.24 3.82
CA PHE A 55 -24.82 -39.29 4.77
C PHE A 55 -23.51 -38.67 4.27
N PHE A 56 -22.65 -39.47 3.64
CA PHE A 56 -21.41 -38.98 3.05
C PHE A 56 -21.69 -37.94 1.96
N LEU A 57 -22.73 -38.15 1.14
CA LEU A 57 -23.18 -37.19 0.14
C LEU A 57 -23.81 -35.95 0.79
N LEU A 58 -24.59 -36.12 1.86
CA LEU A 58 -25.26 -35.04 2.59
C LEU A 58 -24.27 -34.14 3.32
N CYS A 59 -23.14 -34.68 3.78
CA CYS A 59 -22.04 -33.91 4.36
C CYS A 59 -21.33 -33.02 3.34
N GLU A 60 -21.71 -33.10 2.05
CA GLU A 60 -21.21 -32.29 0.95
C GLU A 60 -19.70 -32.06 1.09
N PRO A 61 -18.86 -33.09 0.88
CA PRO A 61 -17.41 -33.01 1.08
C PRO A 61 -16.80 -32.06 0.05
N ALA A 62 -16.94 -30.77 0.32
CA ALA A 62 -16.50 -29.68 -0.52
C ALA A 62 -15.03 -29.44 -0.19
N THR A 63 -14.15 -29.95 -1.05
CA THR A 63 -12.74 -29.63 -1.01
C THR A 63 -12.54 -28.19 -1.44
N ARG A 64 -12.45 -27.27 -0.48
CA ARG A 64 -12.05 -25.90 -0.76
C ARG A 64 -10.56 -25.84 -1.03
N LEU A 65 -10.20 -25.90 -2.31
CA LEU A 65 -8.87 -25.51 -2.79
C LEU A 65 -8.75 -23.99 -2.70
N VAL A 66 -8.29 -23.50 -1.54
CA VAL A 66 -7.94 -22.09 -1.38
C VAL A 66 -6.61 -21.85 -2.09
N ALA A 67 -6.69 -21.47 -3.36
CA ALA A 67 -5.53 -20.98 -4.10
C ALA A 67 -5.21 -19.56 -3.61
N GLY A 68 -4.35 -19.46 -2.59
CA GLY A 68 -3.85 -18.17 -2.12
C GLY A 68 -2.95 -17.54 -3.18
N ARG A 69 -3.41 -16.47 -3.84
CA ARG A 69 -2.53 -15.62 -4.64
C ARG A 69 -1.88 -14.60 -3.70
N SER A 70 -0.57 -14.73 -3.52
CA SER A 70 0.24 -13.73 -2.83
C SER A 70 0.52 -12.60 -3.81
N GLU A 71 -0.28 -11.54 -3.76
CA GLU A 71 0.02 -10.30 -4.47
C GLU A 71 1.08 -9.51 -3.68
N PRO A 72 2.15 -9.04 -4.32
CA PRO A 72 3.15 -8.22 -3.64
C PRO A 72 2.51 -6.89 -3.22
N ALA A 73 2.74 -6.48 -1.98
CA ALA A 73 2.27 -5.19 -1.50
C ALA A 73 2.95 -4.03 -2.25
N HIS A 74 2.19 -2.97 -2.49
CA HIS A 74 2.67 -1.78 -3.19
C HIS A 74 3.25 -0.77 -2.19
N VAL A 75 4.35 -0.10 -2.56
CA VAL A 75 4.93 1.01 -1.79
C VAL A 75 5.04 2.20 -2.73
N ALA A 76 4.48 3.35 -2.33
CA ALA A 76 4.62 4.59 -3.09
C ALA A 76 5.84 5.36 -2.61
N LEU A 77 6.70 5.75 -3.54
CA LEU A 77 7.87 6.58 -3.32
C LEU A 77 7.65 7.95 -3.96
N PHE A 78 7.49 8.98 -3.15
CA PHE A 78 7.32 10.35 -3.60
C PHE A 78 8.65 11.08 -3.49
N VAL A 79 9.08 11.68 -4.59
CA VAL A 79 10.31 12.47 -4.70
C VAL A 79 9.92 13.90 -5.02
N ASP A 80 10.37 14.83 -4.19
CA ASP A 80 10.21 16.26 -4.41
C ASP A 80 11.07 16.68 -5.62
N VAL A 81 10.41 17.28 -6.60
CA VAL A 81 11.01 17.79 -7.85
C VAL A 81 10.71 19.28 -8.04
N SER A 82 10.50 20.00 -6.93
CA SER A 82 10.35 21.45 -6.91
C SER A 82 11.65 22.18 -7.24
N SER A 83 11.57 23.49 -7.47
CA SER A 83 12.74 24.31 -7.80
C SER A 83 13.82 24.33 -6.71
N SER A 84 13.47 24.18 -5.43
CA SER A 84 14.45 24.13 -4.33
C SER A 84 15.33 22.88 -4.38
N MET A 85 14.85 21.80 -5.01
CA MET A 85 15.60 20.55 -5.14
C MET A 85 16.68 20.60 -6.23
N GLY A 86 16.66 21.63 -7.09
CA GLY A 86 17.75 21.93 -8.02
C GLY A 86 18.89 22.73 -7.40
N LEU A 87 18.76 23.18 -6.15
CA LEU A 87 19.80 23.92 -5.45
C LEU A 87 20.90 22.99 -4.93
N SER A 88 22.12 23.48 -4.92
CA SER A 88 23.27 22.80 -4.32
C SER A 88 23.51 23.35 -2.93
N ASP A 89 23.51 22.48 -1.93
CA ASP A 89 23.88 22.83 -0.56
C ASP A 89 25.39 22.67 -0.35
N ARG A 90 25.89 23.06 0.83
CA ARG A 90 27.29 22.84 1.21
C ARG A 90 27.68 21.36 1.24
N LEU A 91 26.71 20.47 1.47
CA LEU A 91 26.87 19.01 1.46
C LEU A 91 26.89 18.40 0.04
N GLY A 92 26.60 19.18 -1.00
CA GLY A 92 26.57 18.75 -2.39
C GLY A 92 25.22 19.00 -3.07
N ASN A 93 25.07 18.46 -4.28
CA ASN A 93 23.85 18.59 -5.06
C ASN A 93 22.74 17.68 -4.49
N ARG A 94 21.58 18.26 -4.15
CA ARG A 94 20.42 17.52 -3.62
C ARG A 94 19.93 16.45 -4.60
N GLN A 95 19.99 16.70 -5.91
CA GLN A 95 19.63 15.72 -6.94
C GLN A 95 20.54 14.49 -6.91
N GLU A 96 21.84 14.70 -6.68
CA GLU A 96 22.79 13.59 -6.59
C GLU A 96 22.52 12.73 -5.35
N ALA A 97 22.14 13.35 -4.23
CA ALA A 97 21.74 12.63 -3.02
C ALA A 97 20.49 11.76 -3.26
N ILE A 98 19.49 12.28 -3.97
CA ILE A 98 18.31 11.50 -4.38
C ILE A 98 18.73 10.32 -5.27
N ASN A 99 19.53 10.57 -6.31
CA ASN A 99 19.97 9.52 -7.23
C ASN A 99 20.75 8.43 -6.51
N ARG A 100 21.62 8.80 -5.56
CA ARG A 100 22.36 7.85 -4.72
C ARG A 100 21.44 7.02 -3.84
N PHE A 101 20.39 7.62 -3.29
CA PHE A 101 19.39 6.89 -2.50
C PHE A 101 18.59 5.91 -3.37
N LEU A 102 18.09 6.36 -4.54
CA LEU A 102 17.31 5.53 -5.45
C LEU A 102 18.10 4.36 -6.04
N THR A 103 19.40 4.55 -6.29
CA THR A 103 20.29 3.51 -6.83
C THR A 103 20.90 2.64 -5.73
N GLY A 104 20.78 3.04 -4.47
CA GLY A 104 21.37 2.36 -3.33
C GLY A 104 20.76 0.98 -3.02
N GLU A 105 21.48 0.19 -2.23
CA GLU A 105 21.09 -1.17 -1.86
C GLU A 105 19.74 -1.25 -1.13
N THR A 106 19.36 -0.18 -0.41
CA THR A 106 18.10 -0.12 0.34
C THR A 106 16.90 -0.18 -0.61
N VAL A 107 16.90 0.63 -1.68
CA VAL A 107 15.81 0.68 -2.66
C VAL A 107 15.78 -0.60 -3.49
N GLN A 108 16.94 -1.13 -3.88
CA GLN A 108 17.01 -2.43 -4.58
C GLN A 108 16.46 -3.58 -3.72
N SER A 109 16.71 -3.58 -2.42
CA SER A 109 16.19 -4.58 -1.49
C SER A 109 14.68 -4.44 -1.31
N LEU A 110 14.16 -3.21 -1.32
CA LEU A 110 12.71 -2.95 -1.30
C LEU A 110 12.03 -3.43 -2.57
N GLN A 111 12.59 -3.14 -3.76
CA GLN A 111 12.03 -3.56 -5.05
C GLN A 111 11.95 -5.08 -5.22
N LYS A 112 12.80 -5.85 -4.53
CA LYS A 112 12.74 -7.33 -4.54
C LYS A 112 11.56 -7.89 -3.74
N ARG A 113 11.07 -7.16 -2.73
CA ARG A 113 10.03 -7.62 -1.79
C ARG A 113 8.68 -6.94 -2.04
N TYR A 114 8.70 -5.72 -2.53
CA TYR A 114 7.55 -4.85 -2.73
C TYR A 114 7.54 -4.31 -4.15
N ARG A 115 6.34 -4.04 -4.67
CA ARG A 115 6.20 -3.32 -5.94
C ARG A 115 6.29 -1.82 -5.67
N LEU A 116 7.43 -1.24 -5.99
CA LEU A 116 7.71 0.17 -5.76
C LEU A 116 7.20 1.01 -6.93
N GLU A 117 6.33 1.98 -6.65
CA GLU A 117 5.87 2.97 -7.62
C GLU A 117 6.46 4.34 -7.26
N THR A 118 7.20 4.94 -8.19
CA THR A 118 7.88 6.21 -7.94
C THR A 118 7.13 7.35 -8.60
N TYR A 119 6.95 8.45 -7.85
CA TYR A 119 6.24 9.64 -8.27
C TYR A 119 7.11 10.87 -7.99
N GLY A 120 7.18 11.78 -8.95
CA GLY A 120 7.72 13.12 -8.76
C GLY A 120 6.58 14.03 -8.36
N PHE A 121 6.75 14.83 -7.31
CA PHE A 121 5.77 15.85 -6.92
C PHE A 121 6.41 17.23 -6.78
N ALA A 122 5.66 18.24 -7.23
CA ALA A 122 5.89 19.66 -6.97
C ALA A 122 4.51 20.26 -6.65
N GLU A 123 3.98 21.14 -7.51
CA GLU A 123 2.55 21.49 -7.49
C GLU A 123 1.67 20.38 -8.07
N THR A 124 2.20 19.65 -9.05
CA THR A 124 1.54 18.52 -9.68
C THR A 124 2.33 17.24 -9.45
N ILE A 125 1.67 16.10 -9.56
CA ILE A 125 2.25 14.79 -9.30
C ILE A 125 2.27 14.01 -10.62
N ALA A 126 3.42 13.46 -10.97
CA ALA A 126 3.62 12.66 -12.17
C ALA A 126 4.38 11.36 -11.85
N PRO A 127 4.09 10.24 -12.55
CA PRO A 127 4.91 9.04 -12.48
C PRO A 127 6.34 9.36 -12.90
N LEU A 128 7.30 8.85 -12.14
CA LEU A 128 8.71 9.12 -12.35
C LEU A 128 9.42 7.84 -12.79
N ALA A 129 10.16 7.91 -13.89
CA ALA A 129 10.94 6.79 -14.36
C ALA A 129 12.10 6.50 -13.39
N THR A 130 12.33 5.21 -13.12
CA THR A 130 13.49 4.72 -12.37
C THR A 130 14.36 3.86 -13.29
N PRO A 131 15.68 4.11 -13.39
CA PRO A 131 16.43 5.15 -12.70
C PRO A 131 16.04 6.56 -13.16
N LEU A 132 16.22 7.52 -12.25
CA LEU A 132 16.02 8.93 -12.53
C LEU A 132 16.95 9.39 -13.66
N PRO A 133 16.50 10.31 -14.54
CA PRO A 133 17.40 11.01 -15.45
C PRO A 133 18.44 11.82 -14.67
N ASP A 134 19.62 12.03 -15.27
CA ASP A 134 20.71 12.84 -14.68
C ASP A 134 20.31 14.29 -14.37
N SER A 135 19.26 14.78 -15.02
CA SER A 135 18.65 16.08 -14.74
C SER A 135 17.13 15.94 -14.79
N ILE A 136 16.49 16.16 -13.65
CA ILE A 136 15.04 16.34 -13.59
C ILE A 136 14.80 17.83 -13.72
N ALA A 137 14.13 18.25 -14.80
CA ALA A 137 13.65 19.62 -14.90
C ALA A 137 12.65 19.87 -13.77
N PRO A 138 12.84 20.92 -12.95
CA PRO A 138 11.92 21.20 -11.86
C PRO A 138 10.51 21.42 -12.42
N LEU A 139 9.53 20.68 -11.91
CA LEU A 139 8.17 20.70 -12.45
C LEU A 139 7.50 22.05 -12.20
N ASN A 140 7.72 22.62 -11.00
CA ASN A 140 7.27 23.95 -10.65
C ASN A 140 8.04 24.49 -9.43
N ALA A 141 7.84 25.77 -9.10
CA ALA A 141 8.41 26.41 -7.91
C ALA A 141 7.64 26.14 -6.61
N ALA A 142 6.46 25.53 -6.71
CA ALA A 142 5.62 25.20 -5.55
C ALA A 142 5.77 23.72 -5.16
N THR A 143 5.52 23.45 -3.88
CA THR A 143 5.67 22.14 -3.23
C THR A 143 4.38 21.81 -2.49
N ASP A 144 3.62 20.83 -3.00
CA ASP A 144 2.37 20.34 -2.42
C ASP A 144 2.56 18.95 -1.79
N ILE A 145 3.08 18.92 -0.57
CA ILE A 145 3.24 17.65 0.18
C ILE A 145 1.87 17.07 0.54
N GLY A 146 0.89 17.93 0.86
CA GLY A 146 -0.47 17.50 1.20
C GLY A 146 -1.15 16.75 0.05
N GLY A 147 -1.04 17.27 -1.17
CA GLY A 147 -1.54 16.64 -2.39
C GLY A 147 -0.87 15.29 -2.68
N ALA A 148 0.44 15.17 -2.45
CA ALA A 148 1.15 13.88 -2.57
C ALA A 148 0.59 12.82 -1.60
N LEU A 149 0.34 13.22 -0.35
CA LEU A 149 -0.25 12.33 0.66
C LEU A 149 -1.73 12.00 0.39
N ASP A 150 -2.48 12.92 -0.20
CA ASP A 150 -3.86 12.66 -0.64
C ASP A 150 -3.91 11.64 -1.78
N LEU A 151 -2.98 11.73 -2.73
CA LEU A 151 -2.85 10.71 -3.77
C LEU A 151 -2.54 9.35 -3.15
N ALA A 152 -1.60 9.29 -2.20
CA ALA A 152 -1.29 8.07 -1.47
C ALA A 152 -2.51 7.49 -0.75
N LYS A 153 -3.34 8.35 -0.14
CA LYS A 153 -4.59 7.94 0.51
C LYS A 153 -5.57 7.32 -0.48
N SER A 154 -5.79 7.95 -1.63
CA SER A 154 -6.68 7.41 -2.66
C SER A 154 -6.18 6.06 -3.21
N ARG A 155 -4.86 5.89 -3.33
CA ARG A 155 -4.22 4.65 -3.77
C ARG A 155 -4.26 3.55 -2.71
N SER A 156 -4.16 3.90 -1.43
CA SER A 156 -4.30 2.95 -0.32
C SER A 156 -5.63 2.19 -0.36
N LEU A 157 -6.70 2.86 -0.82
CA LEU A 157 -8.03 2.27 -0.94
C LEU A 157 -8.16 1.32 -2.14
N THR A 158 -7.35 1.51 -3.18
CA THR A 158 -7.48 0.77 -4.46
C THR A 158 -6.43 -0.33 -4.60
N ASP A 159 -5.16 -0.05 -4.27
CA ASP A 159 -4.01 -0.87 -4.66
C ASP A 159 -3.34 -1.61 -3.48
N ARG A 160 -3.94 -1.65 -2.28
CA ARG A 160 -3.31 -2.18 -1.05
C ARG A 160 -1.90 -1.63 -0.84
N LEU A 161 -1.81 -0.30 -0.74
CA LEU A 161 -0.55 0.36 -0.40
C LEU A 161 -0.13 -0.06 1.01
N ALA A 162 1.09 -0.57 1.17
CA ALA A 162 1.64 -0.95 2.47
C ALA A 162 2.30 0.23 3.20
N GLY A 163 2.64 1.29 2.47
CA GLY A 163 3.27 2.48 3.05
C GLY A 163 3.70 3.48 1.99
N VAL A 164 4.09 4.65 2.49
CA VAL A 164 4.55 5.78 1.69
C VAL A 164 5.97 6.14 2.13
N ILE A 165 6.85 6.41 1.19
CA ILE A 165 8.17 7.00 1.44
C ILE A 165 8.19 8.36 0.76
N LEU A 166 8.56 9.41 1.49
CA LEU A 166 8.58 10.80 1.04
C LEU A 166 10.02 11.33 1.10
N LEU A 167 10.54 11.82 -0.02
CA LEU A 167 11.85 12.45 -0.15
C LEU A 167 11.62 13.94 -0.44
N THR A 168 11.99 14.83 0.48
CA THR A 168 11.75 16.28 0.36
C THR A 168 12.67 17.06 1.30
N ASP A 169 12.85 18.36 1.05
CA ASP A 169 13.46 19.29 2.01
C ASP A 169 12.48 19.72 3.12
N GLY A 170 11.21 19.30 3.03
CA GLY A 170 10.19 19.45 4.06
C GLY A 170 9.41 20.77 4.00
N ASN A 171 9.73 21.64 3.04
CA ASN A 171 9.08 22.95 2.95
C ASN A 171 7.88 22.93 2.00
N THR A 172 6.68 22.73 2.57
CA THR A 172 5.42 22.84 1.79
C THR A 172 5.07 24.31 1.57
N THR A 173 4.78 24.70 0.33
CA THR A 173 4.46 26.10 -0.01
C THR A 173 3.01 26.29 -0.44
N VAL A 174 2.35 25.21 -0.87
CA VAL A 174 0.95 25.20 -1.29
C VAL A 174 0.25 23.95 -0.77
N GLY A 175 -1.06 23.88 -1.00
CA GLY A 175 -1.88 22.72 -0.68
C GLY A 175 -2.36 22.71 0.77
N ARG A 176 -2.82 21.53 1.19
CA ARG A 176 -3.31 21.30 2.55
C ARG A 176 -2.16 21.03 3.51
N ASP A 177 -2.38 21.30 4.79
CA ASP A 177 -1.44 20.95 5.84
C ASP A 177 -1.10 19.44 5.79
N PRO A 178 0.15 19.08 5.47
CA PRO A 178 0.55 17.69 5.30
C PRO A 178 0.42 16.88 6.59
N LEU A 179 0.57 17.50 7.77
CA LEU A 179 0.41 16.80 9.05
C LEU A 179 -1.04 16.34 9.25
N ARG A 180 -1.99 17.19 8.87
CA ARG A 180 -3.42 16.86 8.95
C ARG A 180 -3.81 15.76 7.97
N VAL A 181 -3.24 15.76 6.76
CA VAL A 181 -3.48 14.70 5.77
C VAL A 181 -2.85 13.38 6.26
N ALA A 182 -1.59 13.42 6.70
CA ALA A 182 -0.85 12.29 7.27
C ALA A 182 -1.58 11.64 8.44
N ALA A 183 -2.12 12.43 9.37
CA ALA A 183 -2.88 11.92 10.51
C ALA A 183 -4.15 11.14 10.12
N SER A 184 -4.66 11.35 8.90
CA SER A 184 -5.85 10.67 8.38
C SER A 184 -5.53 9.47 7.48
N LEU A 185 -4.25 9.16 7.28
CA LEU A 185 -3.78 7.98 6.54
C LEU A 185 -3.69 6.78 7.50
N GLU A 186 -4.23 5.65 7.07
CA GLU A 186 -4.17 4.39 7.84
C GLU A 186 -2.88 3.59 7.56
N ILE A 187 -1.98 4.13 6.74
CA ILE A 187 -0.73 3.52 6.33
C ILE A 187 0.46 4.36 6.83
N PRO A 188 1.60 3.71 7.11
CA PRO A 188 2.79 4.42 7.58
C PRO A 188 3.37 5.34 6.50
N VAL A 189 3.78 6.54 6.91
CA VAL A 189 4.51 7.51 6.09
C VAL A 189 5.93 7.64 6.63
N PHE A 190 6.92 7.32 5.81
CA PHE A 190 8.34 7.44 6.13
C PHE A 190 8.93 8.64 5.39
N THR A 191 9.44 9.62 6.14
CA THR A 191 10.01 10.84 5.56
C THR A 191 11.53 10.81 5.59
N ILE A 192 12.15 11.14 4.45
CA ILE A 192 13.58 11.28 4.27
C ILE A 192 13.84 12.73 3.90
N GLY A 193 14.37 13.48 4.86
CA GLY A 193 14.75 14.87 4.68
C GLY A 193 16.00 14.99 3.79
N ILE A 194 15.94 15.85 2.77
CA ILE A 194 17.07 16.14 1.89
C ILE A 194 17.42 17.61 2.04
N GLY A 195 18.64 17.87 2.49
CA GLY A 195 19.18 19.21 2.61
C GLY A 195 20.15 19.34 3.78
N ASP A 196 20.72 20.53 3.94
CA ASP A 196 21.51 20.90 5.12
C ASP A 196 20.58 21.34 6.27
N THR A 197 21.00 21.08 7.51
CA THR A 197 20.28 21.47 8.72
C THR A 197 20.72 22.83 9.27
N LEU A 198 21.77 23.41 8.70
CA LEU A 198 22.29 24.72 9.08
C LEU A 198 21.53 25.85 8.38
N GLU A 199 21.17 26.90 9.13
CA GLU A 199 20.61 28.12 8.55
C GLU A 199 21.61 28.75 7.58
N LEU A 200 21.22 28.87 6.31
CA LEU A 200 21.99 29.57 5.30
C LEU A 200 21.72 31.07 5.41
N ARG A 201 22.75 31.88 5.12
CA ARG A 201 22.58 33.33 5.00
C ARG A 201 21.90 33.65 3.68
N ASP A 202 20.59 33.87 3.75
CA ASP A 202 19.79 34.20 2.59
C ASP A 202 19.61 35.71 2.47
N ILE A 203 19.60 36.20 1.23
CA ILE A 203 19.33 37.58 0.88
C ILE A 203 18.24 37.58 -0.19
N ALA A 204 17.09 38.15 0.14
CA ALA A 204 15.97 38.32 -0.77
C ALA A 204 15.84 39.80 -1.19
N LEU A 205 15.75 40.05 -2.50
CA LEU A 205 15.27 41.33 -3.02
C LEU A 205 13.74 41.34 -2.87
N THR A 206 13.24 42.07 -1.88
CA THR A 206 11.82 42.03 -1.52
C THR A 206 11.00 43.05 -2.30
N ASP A 207 11.63 44.17 -2.67
CA ASP A 207 11.01 45.25 -3.44
C ASP A 207 12.07 45.98 -4.24
N HIS A 208 11.69 46.50 -5.41
CA HIS A 208 12.53 47.40 -6.19
C HIS A 208 11.67 48.50 -6.80
N ARG A 209 12.15 49.75 -6.69
CA ARG A 209 11.54 50.93 -7.30
C ARG A 209 12.51 51.54 -8.27
N ALA A 210 12.09 51.60 -9.53
CA ALA A 210 12.78 52.31 -10.59
C ALA A 210 11.73 53.03 -11.44
N ASN A 211 12.16 54.01 -12.23
CA ASN A 211 11.29 54.65 -13.20
C ASN A 211 11.14 53.73 -14.43
N ASP A 212 9.91 53.48 -14.88
CA ASP A 212 9.64 52.60 -16.03
C ASP A 212 10.16 53.17 -17.36
N ILE A 213 10.41 54.48 -17.42
CA ILE A 213 10.86 55.20 -18.63
C ILE A 213 12.20 55.87 -18.35
N ALA A 214 13.18 55.62 -19.23
CA ALA A 214 14.53 56.16 -19.16
C ALA A 214 14.94 56.78 -20.50
N TYR A 215 15.62 57.93 -20.46
CA TYR A 215 16.23 58.53 -21.64
C TYR A 215 17.68 58.09 -21.77
N VAL A 216 18.18 58.00 -23.02
CA VAL A 216 19.59 57.72 -23.31
C VAL A 216 20.47 58.74 -22.58
N ASP A 217 21.55 58.26 -21.94
CA ASP A 217 22.47 59.02 -21.10
C ASP A 217 21.92 59.64 -19.80
N SER A 218 20.72 59.22 -19.35
CA SER A 218 20.19 59.62 -18.04
C SER A 218 20.57 58.63 -16.93
N ARG A 219 20.92 59.15 -15.74
CA ARG A 219 21.09 58.34 -14.51
C ARG A 219 19.78 58.36 -13.74
N ILE A 220 19.23 57.19 -13.46
CA ILE A 220 17.97 57.03 -12.72
C ILE A 220 18.27 56.34 -11.39
N PRO A 221 17.77 56.88 -10.26
CA PRO A 221 17.88 56.19 -8.99
C PRO A 221 17.06 54.89 -9.02
N VAL A 222 17.69 53.80 -8.60
CA VAL A 222 17.03 52.52 -8.35
C VAL A 222 17.11 52.30 -6.85
N GLU A 223 15.94 52.18 -6.21
CA GLU A 223 15.83 51.78 -4.82
C GLU A 223 15.53 50.29 -4.76
N ALA A 224 16.26 49.57 -3.92
CA ALA A 224 16.09 48.14 -3.73
C ALA A 224 16.00 47.85 -2.22
N THR A 225 14.96 47.12 -1.82
CA THR A 225 14.82 46.65 -0.44
C THR A 225 15.36 45.23 -0.34
N LEU A 226 16.44 45.07 0.39
CA LEU A 226 17.05 43.77 0.68
C LEU A 226 16.62 43.31 2.07
N ARG A 227 16.20 42.05 2.16
CA ARG A 227 15.95 41.35 3.42
C ARG A 227 16.98 40.24 3.55
N SER A 228 17.68 40.18 4.67
CA SER A 228 18.59 39.07 4.97
C SER A 228 18.08 38.28 6.16
N GLN A 229 18.13 36.96 6.07
CA GLN A 229 17.83 36.02 7.17
C GLN A 229 19.00 35.06 7.36
N GLY A 230 19.25 34.66 8.61
CA GLY A 230 20.45 33.92 9.04
C GLY A 230 21.52 34.82 9.66
N THR A 231 22.24 34.31 10.65
CA THR A 231 23.37 34.99 11.34
C THR A 231 24.72 34.66 10.75
#